data_AF-A0A6I3BZW4-F1
#
_entry.id   AF-A0A6I3BZW4-F1
#
_cell.length_a   1.000
_cell.length_b   1.000
_cell.length_c   1.000
_cell.angle_alpha   90.00
_cell.angle_beta   90.00
_cell.angle_gamma   90.00
#
_symmetry.space_group_name_H-M   'P 1'
#
loop_
_entity.id
_entity.type
_entity.pdbx_description
1 polymer ?
#
loop_
_entity_poly.entity_id
_entity_poly.type
_entity_poly.pdbx_seq_one_letter_code
_entity_poly.pdbx_strand_id
1 'polypeptide(L)'
;MTQIAATSESSVVLLERVLRHVPLEQLFATNGPYWNQGRYLTTAGAASQMPGGVSSTVGVPWYRQDWALGGHALVEGVDALLGYEPFADAARAVFGGEIVRPHTLYANVQLPAVGTDFGHIDVPEFRGVTRDRHPVALLHLMNRSRLFTAWQLDICTAVTWLWDGPRGDFVLWVDGPQSSPKRYGPPLTGRAVISDNDRVFHAVGDFASPHGPDPSDLTPTSEVHVVGER
;
A
#
# COMPACT_ATOMS: atom_id res chain seq x y z
N MET A 1 -25.80 -1.23 7.19
CA MET A 1 -25.39 -2.64 7.10
C MET A 1 -24.54 -2.81 5.86
N THR A 2 -23.23 -2.88 6.02
CA THR A 2 -22.31 -3.30 4.95
C THR A 2 -22.37 -4.81 4.90
N GLN A 3 -22.78 -5.36 3.75
CA GLN A 3 -22.92 -6.80 3.58
C GLN A 3 -21.53 -7.41 3.43
N ILE A 4 -21.05 -8.09 4.47
CA ILE A 4 -19.79 -8.84 4.45
C ILE A 4 -20.12 -10.22 3.88
N ALA A 5 -19.72 -10.47 2.63
CA ALA A 5 -19.73 -11.83 2.10
C ALA A 5 -18.39 -12.48 2.48
N ALA A 6 -18.39 -13.26 3.57
CA ALA A 6 -17.25 -14.09 3.95
C ALA A 6 -17.41 -15.48 3.33
N THR A 7 -16.60 -15.80 2.31
CA THR A 7 -16.40 -17.17 1.82
C THR A 7 -15.12 -17.74 2.43
N SER A 8 -15.05 -19.06 2.59
CA SER A 8 -14.01 -19.80 3.33
C SER A 8 -12.62 -19.86 2.63
N GLU A 9 -12.17 -18.75 2.04
CA GLU A 9 -10.89 -18.50 1.36
C GLU A 9 -10.07 -17.45 2.16
N SER A 10 -9.69 -17.81 3.38
CA SER A 10 -9.48 -16.98 4.58
C SER A 10 -8.40 -15.87 4.61
N SER A 11 -7.90 -15.32 3.49
CA SER A 11 -6.83 -14.30 3.50
C SER A 11 -7.15 -12.96 2.85
N VAL A 12 -8.32 -12.80 2.22
CA VAL A 12 -8.70 -11.56 1.52
C VAL A 12 -10.17 -11.22 1.76
N VAL A 13 -10.45 -9.97 2.14
CA VAL A 13 -11.80 -9.41 2.28
C VAL A 13 -11.97 -8.24 1.31
N LEU A 14 -13.09 -8.22 0.59
CA LEU A 14 -13.49 -7.09 -0.24
C LEU A 14 -14.63 -6.34 0.44
N LEU A 15 -14.45 -5.04 0.66
CA LEU A 15 -15.51 -4.14 1.09
C LEU A 15 -15.98 -3.32 -0.11
N GLU A 16 -17.23 -3.54 -0.54
CA GLU A 16 -17.78 -2.88 -1.74
C GLU A 16 -18.10 -1.40 -1.55
N ARG A 17 -18.23 -0.96 -0.30
CA ARG A 17 -18.60 0.43 0.02
C ARG A 17 -17.95 0.90 1.31
N VAL A 18 -16.94 1.75 1.19
CA VAL A 18 -16.19 2.32 2.30
C VAL A 18 -16.07 3.84 2.17
N LEU A 19 -15.78 4.52 3.29
CA LEU A 19 -15.32 5.91 3.32
C LEU A 19 -16.25 6.96 2.69
N ARG A 20 -17.54 6.65 2.48
CA ARG A 20 -18.52 7.57 1.87
C ARG A 20 -18.68 8.93 2.56
N HIS A 21 -18.28 9.03 3.83
CA HIS A 21 -18.37 10.25 4.62
C HIS A 21 -17.01 10.90 4.87
N VAL A 22 -15.93 10.29 4.37
CA VAL A 22 -14.57 10.83 4.48
C VAL A 22 -14.30 11.66 3.23
N PRO A 23 -13.89 12.94 3.36
CA PRO A 23 -13.65 13.81 2.22
C PRO A 23 -12.27 13.52 1.60
N LEU A 24 -12.10 12.32 1.05
CA LEU A 24 -10.79 11.83 0.58
C LEU A 24 -10.15 12.78 -0.45
N GLU A 25 -10.91 13.31 -1.41
CA GLU A 25 -10.37 14.28 -2.39
C GLU A 25 -9.78 15.53 -1.71
N GLN A 26 -10.47 16.07 -0.70
CA GLN A 26 -9.97 17.21 0.07
C GLN A 26 -8.72 16.84 0.89
N LEU A 27 -8.71 15.65 1.51
CA LEU A 27 -7.52 15.16 2.22
C LEU A 27 -6.33 15.03 1.27
N PHE A 28 -6.56 14.54 0.04
CA PHE A 28 -5.51 14.46 -0.98
C PHE A 28 -5.02 15.85 -1.41
N ALA A 29 -5.93 16.81 -1.57
CA ALA A 29 -5.62 18.19 -1.98
C ALA A 29 -4.82 18.96 -0.92
N THR A 30 -5.10 18.73 0.36
CA THR A 30 -4.54 19.52 1.47
C THR A 30 -3.28 18.94 2.09
N ASN A 31 -3.06 17.62 1.97
CA ASN A 31 -1.98 16.92 2.66
C ASN A 31 -0.81 16.49 1.74
N GLY A 32 -0.62 17.17 0.61
CA GLY A 32 0.61 17.10 -0.17
C GLY A 32 1.76 17.92 0.45
N PRO A 33 2.94 17.97 -0.18
CA PRO A 33 3.32 17.28 -1.42
C PRO A 33 3.47 15.77 -1.23
N TYR A 34 3.39 15.05 -2.35
CA TYR A 34 3.67 13.62 -2.42
C TYR A 34 5.07 13.40 -2.99
N TRP A 35 5.85 12.55 -2.31
CA TRP A 35 7.26 12.36 -2.62
C TRP A 35 7.49 11.13 -3.47
N ASN A 36 8.39 11.21 -4.45
CA ASN A 36 8.74 10.06 -5.27
C ASN A 36 9.16 8.87 -4.39
N GLN A 37 8.61 7.69 -4.64
CA GLN A 37 8.89 6.51 -3.83
C GLN A 37 10.36 6.07 -3.89
N GLY A 38 11.09 6.46 -4.95
CA GLY A 38 12.54 6.33 -5.01
C GLY A 38 13.26 6.97 -3.80
N ARG A 39 12.69 8.03 -3.20
CA ARG A 39 13.21 8.64 -1.97
C ARG A 39 13.21 7.69 -0.77
N TYR A 40 12.20 6.85 -0.66
CA TYR A 40 12.09 5.90 0.46
C TYR A 40 13.06 4.74 0.27
N LEU A 41 13.35 4.36 -0.98
CA LEU A 41 14.44 3.43 -1.29
C LEU A 41 15.80 4.02 -0.91
N THR A 42 16.01 5.33 -1.04
CA THR A 42 17.29 5.97 -0.67
C THR A 42 17.42 6.31 0.82
N THR A 43 16.32 6.63 1.49
CA THR A 43 16.33 7.12 2.90
C THR A 43 16.11 5.99 3.92
N ALA A 44 15.42 4.90 3.57
CA ALA A 44 15.16 3.77 4.49
C ALA A 44 16.34 2.76 4.57
N GLY A 45 17.57 3.23 4.37
CA GLY A 45 18.76 2.36 4.33
C GLY A 45 18.81 1.39 3.14
N ALA A 46 17.77 1.27 2.32
CA ALA A 46 17.70 0.28 1.24
C ALA A 46 18.74 0.55 0.12
N ALA A 47 18.99 1.80 -0.27
CA ALA A 47 20.01 2.13 -1.28
C ALA A 47 21.44 1.89 -0.78
N SER A 48 21.70 2.09 0.51
CA SER A 48 23.01 1.80 1.11
C SER A 48 23.28 0.30 1.33
N GLN A 49 22.29 -0.56 1.09
CA GLN A 49 22.31 -1.96 1.55
C GLN A 49 22.02 -3.00 0.46
N MET A 50 21.83 -2.57 -0.80
CA MET A 50 21.90 -3.47 -1.96
C MET A 50 23.38 -3.75 -2.30
N PRO A 51 23.78 -5.00 -2.64
CA PRO A 51 25.14 -5.27 -3.11
C PRO A 51 25.42 -4.41 -4.35
N GLY A 52 26.32 -3.43 -4.21
CA GLY A 52 26.62 -2.46 -5.27
C GLY A 52 26.15 -1.02 -5.01
N GLY A 53 25.51 -0.71 -3.87
CA GLY A 53 25.27 0.69 -3.46
C GLY A 53 24.49 1.52 -4.48
N VAL A 54 23.57 0.90 -5.22
CA VAL A 54 22.81 1.58 -6.25
C VAL A 54 21.76 2.47 -5.58
N SER A 55 22.13 3.71 -5.28
CA SER A 55 21.16 4.80 -5.22
C SER A 55 20.54 4.87 -6.60
N SER A 56 19.24 4.55 -6.73
CA SER A 56 18.59 4.82 -8.02
C SER A 56 18.71 6.31 -8.27
N THR A 57 19.35 6.70 -9.36
CA THR A 57 19.37 8.09 -9.83
C THR A 57 18.08 8.44 -10.57
N VAL A 58 17.25 7.43 -10.80
CA VAL A 58 16.00 7.49 -11.56
C VAL A 58 14.84 7.38 -10.57
N GLY A 59 13.90 8.32 -10.67
CA GLY A 59 12.63 8.30 -9.95
C GLY A 59 11.65 7.31 -10.58
N VAL A 60 10.67 6.88 -9.81
CA VAL A 60 9.59 6.00 -10.29
C VAL A 60 8.28 6.78 -10.38
N PRO A 61 7.31 6.42 -11.23
CA PRO A 61 6.03 7.14 -11.34
C PRO A 61 5.07 6.89 -10.14
N TRP A 62 5.62 6.55 -8.97
CA TRP A 62 4.92 6.40 -7.70
C TRP A 62 5.33 7.50 -6.75
N TYR A 63 4.34 8.12 -6.11
CA TYR A 63 4.53 9.14 -5.11
C TYR A 63 3.76 8.76 -3.84
N ARG A 64 4.31 9.08 -2.69
CA ARG A 64 3.73 8.73 -1.39
C ARG A 64 3.88 9.86 -0.38
N GLN A 65 2.87 9.99 0.46
CA GLN A 65 2.98 10.72 1.72
C GLN A 65 2.40 9.87 2.87
N ASP A 66 3.12 9.85 3.98
CA ASP A 66 2.64 9.23 5.22
C ASP A 66 1.68 10.20 5.92
N TRP A 67 0.46 9.75 6.18
CA TRP A 67 -0.58 10.51 6.88
C TRP A 67 -0.73 10.09 8.33
N ALA A 68 -0.31 8.87 8.69
CA ALA A 68 -0.21 8.41 10.06
C ALA A 68 0.91 7.38 10.21
N LEU A 69 1.61 7.43 11.34
CA LEU A 69 2.63 6.46 11.74
C LEU A 69 2.49 6.13 13.23
N GLY A 70 2.73 4.88 13.61
CA GLY A 70 2.64 4.46 15.01
C GLY A 70 1.23 4.57 15.61
N GLY A 71 0.18 4.62 14.78
CA GLY A 71 -1.20 4.85 15.23
C GLY A 71 -1.53 6.32 15.52
N HIS A 72 -0.67 7.26 15.10
CA HIS A 72 -0.87 8.69 15.28
C HIS A 72 -0.97 9.41 13.94
N ALA A 73 -1.98 10.25 13.79
CA ALA A 73 -2.11 11.15 12.64
C ALA A 73 -0.93 12.13 12.58
N LEU A 74 -0.35 12.28 11.39
CA LEU A 74 0.71 13.24 11.08
C LEU A 74 0.18 14.49 10.36
N VAL A 75 -1.04 14.38 9.82
CA VAL A 75 -1.72 15.45 9.07
C VAL A 75 -3.15 15.62 9.58
N GLU A 76 -3.76 16.76 9.30
CA GLU A 76 -5.11 17.07 9.80
C GLU A 76 -6.20 16.27 9.07
N GLY A 77 -7.23 15.86 9.81
CA GLY A 77 -8.46 15.30 9.25
C GLY A 77 -8.43 13.81 8.90
N VAL A 78 -7.34 13.09 9.20
CA VAL A 78 -7.18 11.66 8.84
C VAL A 78 -7.54 10.68 9.96
N ASP A 79 -7.89 11.15 11.17
CA ASP A 79 -8.23 10.27 12.31
C ASP A 79 -9.40 9.32 11.99
N ALA A 80 -10.42 9.81 11.31
CA ALA A 80 -11.58 9.00 10.91
C ALA A 80 -11.24 7.91 9.89
N LEU A 81 -10.18 8.13 9.10
CA LEU A 81 -9.65 7.15 8.15
C LEU A 81 -8.75 6.14 8.85
N LEU A 82 -7.86 6.62 9.74
CA LEU A 82 -6.97 5.78 10.53
C LEU A 82 -7.75 4.82 11.43
N GLY A 83 -8.79 5.30 12.12
CA GLY A 83 -9.65 4.52 13.00
C GLY A 83 -10.88 3.93 12.34
N TYR A 84 -10.89 3.71 11.02
CA TYR A 84 -12.08 3.26 10.31
C TYR A 84 -12.46 1.81 10.66
N GLU A 85 -13.45 1.64 11.56
CA GLU A 85 -13.82 0.34 12.13
C GLU A 85 -14.09 -0.79 11.11
N PRO A 86 -14.70 -0.55 9.94
CA PRO A 86 -14.87 -1.62 8.96
C PRO A 86 -13.56 -2.24 8.47
N PHE A 87 -12.45 -1.51 8.48
CA PHE A 87 -11.13 -2.10 8.20
C PHE A 87 -10.63 -2.97 9.35
N ALA A 88 -10.90 -2.57 10.60
CA ALA A 88 -10.59 -3.40 11.76
C ALA A 88 -11.39 -4.71 11.75
N ASP A 89 -12.69 -4.65 11.45
CA ASP A 89 -13.53 -5.85 11.32
C ASP A 89 -13.06 -6.78 10.21
N ALA A 90 -12.67 -6.23 9.06
CA ALA A 90 -12.10 -7.03 7.97
C ALA A 90 -10.76 -7.67 8.35
N ALA A 91 -9.90 -6.96 9.08
CA ALA A 91 -8.64 -7.50 9.58
C ALA A 91 -8.87 -8.65 10.60
N ARG A 92 -9.87 -8.53 11.48
CA ARG A 92 -10.29 -9.62 12.37
C ARG A 92 -10.77 -10.83 11.58
N ALA A 93 -11.48 -10.63 10.48
CA ALA A 93 -11.93 -11.72 9.62
C ALA A 93 -10.76 -12.43 8.90
N VAL A 94 -9.67 -11.71 8.57
CA VAL A 94 -8.47 -12.28 7.94
C VAL A 94 -7.64 -13.10 8.93
N PHE A 95 -7.39 -12.57 10.14
CA PHE A 95 -6.44 -13.19 11.08
C PHE A 95 -7.07 -13.89 12.28
N GLY A 96 -8.37 -13.70 12.53
CA GLY A 96 -9.06 -14.25 13.71
C GLY A 96 -8.63 -13.62 15.05
N GLY A 97 -7.94 -12.48 15.02
CA GLY A 97 -7.45 -11.80 16.22
C GLY A 97 -8.51 -10.99 16.96
N GLU A 98 -8.35 -10.83 18.28
CA GLU A 98 -9.26 -10.03 19.12
C GLU A 98 -8.94 -8.53 19.06
N ILE A 99 -7.65 -8.18 19.01
CA ILE A 99 -7.15 -6.81 19.07
C ILE A 99 -6.59 -6.40 17.71
N VAL A 100 -7.19 -5.38 17.10
CA VAL A 100 -6.66 -4.71 15.92
C VAL A 100 -6.24 -3.30 16.30
N ARG A 101 -5.04 -2.90 15.90
CA ARG A 101 -4.50 -1.56 16.14
C ARG A 101 -4.17 -0.91 14.80
N PRO A 102 -4.82 0.22 14.45
CA PRO A 102 -4.34 1.05 13.35
C PRO A 102 -2.88 1.47 13.60
N HIS A 103 -2.06 1.44 12.56
CA HIS A 103 -0.64 1.69 12.71
C HIS A 103 -0.09 2.68 11.69
N THR A 104 -0.27 2.40 10.41
CA THR A 104 0.20 3.25 9.32
C THR A 104 -0.95 3.58 8.39
N LEU A 105 -1.00 4.85 7.97
CA LEU A 105 -1.84 5.32 6.88
C LEU A 105 -0.95 6.14 5.95
N TYR A 106 -0.92 5.78 4.67
CA TYR A 106 -0.26 6.57 3.65
C TYR A 106 -1.16 6.71 2.43
N ALA A 107 -0.97 7.81 1.72
CA ALA A 107 -1.62 8.08 0.45
C ALA A 107 -0.59 7.92 -0.68
N ASN A 108 -0.95 7.13 -1.69
CA ASN A 108 -0.16 6.98 -2.90
C ASN A 108 -0.82 7.77 -4.04
N VAL A 109 0.01 8.47 -4.82
CA VAL A 109 -0.36 9.05 -6.11
C VAL A 109 0.49 8.35 -7.17
N GLN A 110 -0.18 7.71 -8.14
CA GLN A 110 0.49 7.01 -9.23
C GLN A 110 0.26 7.79 -10.51
N LEU A 111 1.34 8.10 -11.22
CA LEU A 111 1.25 8.59 -12.59
C LEU A 111 1.04 7.40 -13.52
N PRO A 112 0.51 7.65 -14.74
CA PRO A 112 0.48 6.61 -15.76
C PRO A 112 1.85 5.94 -15.93
N ALA A 113 1.82 4.61 -15.93
CA ALA A 113 2.98 3.76 -16.01
C ALA A 113 2.55 2.36 -16.45
N VAL A 114 3.27 1.81 -17.43
CA VAL A 114 3.06 0.45 -17.93
C VAL A 114 4.22 -0.44 -17.48
N GLY A 115 3.91 -1.63 -16.97
CA GLY A 115 4.87 -2.70 -16.68
C GLY A 115 5.82 -2.38 -15.52
N THR A 116 5.34 -1.69 -14.50
CA THR A 116 6.20 -1.11 -13.46
C THR A 116 6.03 -1.71 -12.06
N ASP A 117 4.94 -2.45 -11.80
CA ASP A 117 4.81 -3.31 -10.61
C ASP A 117 4.79 -4.79 -11.02
N PHE A 118 5.85 -5.51 -10.66
CA PHE A 118 6.07 -6.91 -11.04
C PHE A 118 5.49 -7.92 -10.02
N GLY A 119 4.80 -7.44 -8.99
CA GLY A 119 4.33 -8.27 -7.90
C GLY A 119 5.35 -8.37 -6.76
N HIS A 120 4.88 -8.07 -5.56
CA HIS A 120 5.68 -8.07 -4.34
C HIS A 120 4.86 -8.51 -3.14
N ILE A 121 5.55 -8.76 -2.03
CA ILE A 121 4.94 -8.74 -0.70
C ILE A 121 5.36 -7.44 -0.02
N ASP A 122 4.52 -6.97 0.90
CA ASP A 122 4.88 -5.86 1.78
C ASP A 122 6.05 -6.25 2.71
N VAL A 123 6.57 -5.28 3.46
CA VAL A 123 7.72 -5.49 4.34
C VAL A 123 7.24 -6.15 5.64
N PRO A 124 7.58 -7.42 5.88
CA PRO A 124 7.13 -8.13 7.07
C PRO A 124 7.84 -7.60 8.32
N GLU A 125 7.14 -7.61 9.44
CA GLU A 125 7.73 -7.25 10.74
C GLU A 125 7.67 -8.40 11.74
N PHE A 126 8.58 -8.39 12.70
CA PHE A 126 8.68 -9.39 13.74
C PHE A 126 8.77 -8.71 15.10
N ARG A 127 8.40 -9.41 16.18
CA ARG A 127 8.51 -8.90 17.54
C ARG A 127 9.94 -8.44 17.83
N GLY A 128 10.12 -7.13 17.99
CA GLY A 128 11.41 -6.49 18.26
C GLY A 128 12.30 -6.27 17.02
N VAL A 129 11.87 -6.71 15.83
CA VAL A 129 12.60 -6.54 14.56
C VAL A 129 11.68 -5.91 13.52
N THR A 130 11.76 -4.59 13.43
CA THR A 130 10.86 -3.72 12.64
C THR A 130 11.65 -2.89 11.63
N ARG A 131 10.96 -2.40 10.58
CA ARG A 131 11.59 -1.69 9.44
C ARG A 131 12.18 -0.32 9.77
N ASP A 132 11.78 0.29 10.89
CA ASP A 132 12.35 1.54 11.40
C ASP A 132 13.74 1.35 12.01
N ARG A 133 14.09 0.12 12.41
CA ARG A 133 15.34 -0.19 13.13
C ARG A 133 16.24 -1.17 12.41
N HIS A 134 15.70 -1.92 11.46
CA HIS A 134 16.41 -3.03 10.82
C HIS A 134 16.31 -2.95 9.30
N PRO A 135 17.32 -3.45 8.58
CA PRO A 135 17.31 -3.58 7.13
C PRO A 135 16.05 -4.27 6.59
N VAL A 136 15.38 -3.68 5.60
CA VAL A 136 14.27 -4.32 4.86
C VAL A 136 14.71 -5.66 4.25
N ALA A 137 15.95 -5.74 3.75
CA ALA A 137 16.52 -6.97 3.23
C ALA A 137 16.59 -8.09 4.28
N LEU A 138 16.93 -7.76 5.54
CA LEU A 138 16.93 -8.72 6.63
C LEU A 138 15.52 -9.22 6.93
N LEU A 139 14.54 -8.32 6.96
CA LEU A 139 13.13 -8.67 7.21
C LEU A 139 12.59 -9.65 6.15
N HIS A 140 12.87 -9.40 4.87
CA HIS A 140 12.49 -10.32 3.81
C HIS A 140 13.25 -11.66 3.88
N LEU A 141 14.53 -11.67 4.26
CA LEU A 141 15.28 -12.91 4.49
C LEU A 141 14.70 -13.73 5.64
N MET A 142 14.36 -13.07 6.77
CA MET A 142 13.71 -13.71 7.90
C MET A 142 12.37 -14.32 7.49
N ASN A 143 11.53 -13.59 6.75
CA ASN A 143 10.25 -14.09 6.24
C ASN A 143 10.43 -15.28 5.29
N ARG A 144 11.31 -15.18 4.28
CA ARG A 144 11.58 -16.27 3.33
C ARG A 144 12.15 -17.53 4.00
N SER A 145 12.94 -17.38 5.05
CA SER A 145 13.52 -18.52 5.77
C SER A 145 12.47 -19.36 6.51
N ARG A 146 11.32 -18.75 6.87
CA ARG A 146 10.29 -19.33 7.75
C ARG A 146 10.77 -19.76 9.14
N LEU A 147 12.03 -19.49 9.50
CA LEU A 147 12.60 -19.81 10.81
C LEU A 147 11.99 -18.96 11.93
N PHE A 148 11.45 -17.78 11.57
CA PHE A 148 10.98 -16.79 12.52
C PHE A 148 9.46 -16.60 12.54
N THR A 149 8.70 -17.49 11.90
CA THR A 149 7.23 -17.38 11.74
C THR A 149 6.51 -17.17 13.08
N ALA A 150 6.97 -17.82 14.15
CA ALA A 150 6.38 -17.69 15.48
C ALA A 150 6.49 -16.28 16.10
N TRP A 151 7.38 -15.43 15.57
CA TRP A 151 7.58 -14.05 16.01
C TRP A 151 7.09 -13.02 14.99
N GLN A 152 6.60 -13.45 13.84
CA GLN A 152 6.07 -12.54 12.81
C GLN A 152 4.82 -11.84 13.36
N LEU A 153 4.69 -10.55 13.07
CA LEU A 153 3.49 -9.79 13.37
C LEU A 153 2.46 -10.02 12.27
N ASP A 154 1.20 -10.13 12.65
CA ASP A 154 0.10 -10.18 11.69
C ASP A 154 -0.31 -8.76 11.30
N ILE A 155 0.09 -8.37 10.10
CA ILE A 155 -0.19 -7.06 9.51
C ILE A 155 -1.22 -7.24 8.40
N CYS A 156 -2.33 -6.51 8.53
CA CYS A 156 -3.37 -6.47 7.52
C CYS A 156 -3.32 -5.13 6.80
N THR A 157 -3.28 -5.17 5.47
CA THR A 157 -3.27 -3.96 4.64
C THR A 157 -4.64 -3.78 4.01
N ALA A 158 -5.24 -2.60 4.21
CA ALA A 158 -6.42 -2.16 3.49
C ALA A 158 -6.01 -1.18 2.38
N VAL A 159 -6.31 -1.53 1.12
CA VAL A 159 -6.09 -0.67 -0.04
C VAL A 159 -7.43 -0.16 -0.54
N THR A 160 -7.56 1.15 -0.71
CA THR A 160 -8.75 1.84 -1.24
C THR A 160 -8.34 2.90 -2.25
N TRP A 161 -9.24 3.26 -3.16
CA TRP A 161 -8.92 4.06 -4.34
C TRP A 161 -9.82 5.29 -4.48
N LEU A 162 -9.25 6.33 -5.10
CA LEU A 162 -9.96 7.44 -5.74
C LEU A 162 -9.68 7.40 -7.25
N TRP A 163 -10.12 6.32 -7.89
CA TRP A 163 -9.83 6.08 -9.30
C TRP A 163 -10.91 5.22 -9.95
N ASP A 164 -11.56 5.80 -10.96
CA ASP A 164 -12.59 5.13 -11.79
C ASP A 164 -12.18 5.06 -13.27
N GLY A 165 -10.89 5.21 -13.56
CA GLY A 165 -10.37 5.03 -14.92
C GLY A 165 -10.38 3.56 -15.38
N PRO A 166 -10.04 3.29 -16.66
CA PRO A 166 -10.28 2.00 -17.29
C PRO A 166 -9.32 0.86 -16.92
N ARG A 167 -8.25 1.15 -16.16
CA ARG A 167 -7.23 0.18 -15.71
C ARG A 167 -6.80 0.48 -14.28
N GLY A 168 -5.81 -0.25 -13.76
CA GLY A 168 -5.34 -0.10 -12.37
C GLY A 168 -5.82 -1.21 -11.45
N ASP A 169 -6.04 -2.41 -12.00
CA ASP A 169 -6.50 -3.56 -11.23
C ASP A 169 -5.62 -3.82 -10.02
N PHE A 170 -6.22 -4.15 -8.89
CA PHE A 170 -5.48 -4.75 -7.78
C PHE A 170 -5.39 -6.26 -8.00
N VAL A 171 -4.17 -6.77 -8.06
CA VAL A 171 -3.87 -8.16 -8.42
C VAL A 171 -3.30 -8.87 -7.20
N LEU A 172 -3.81 -10.06 -6.87
CA LEU A 172 -3.41 -10.86 -5.72
C LEU A 172 -3.14 -12.30 -6.13
N TRP A 173 -2.04 -12.88 -5.65
CA TRP A 173 -1.65 -14.28 -5.85
C TRP A 173 -1.72 -15.02 -4.51
N VAL A 174 -2.94 -15.38 -4.11
CA VAL A 174 -3.24 -15.95 -2.79
C VAL A 174 -2.51 -17.29 -2.55
N ASP A 175 -2.38 -18.11 -3.59
CA ASP A 175 -1.72 -19.42 -3.52
C ASP A 175 -0.23 -19.36 -3.94
N GLY A 176 0.34 -18.15 -4.01
CA GLY A 176 1.73 -17.90 -4.34
C GLY A 176 1.95 -17.38 -5.77
N PRO A 177 3.15 -16.85 -6.06
CA PRO A 177 3.40 -16.01 -7.24
C PRO A 177 3.30 -16.72 -8.59
N GLN A 178 3.18 -18.05 -8.61
CA GLN A 178 2.99 -18.85 -9.82
C GLN A 178 1.52 -19.29 -10.03
N SER A 179 0.63 -18.95 -9.09
CA SER A 179 -0.79 -19.29 -9.19
C SER A 179 -1.51 -18.37 -10.18
N SER A 180 -2.74 -18.74 -10.52
CA SER A 180 -3.66 -17.80 -11.15
C SER A 180 -3.94 -16.63 -10.20
N PRO A 181 -3.88 -15.37 -10.66
CA PRO A 181 -4.18 -14.23 -9.82
C PRO A 181 -5.70 -13.99 -9.68
N LYS A 182 -6.10 -13.48 -8.52
CA LYS A 182 -7.37 -12.79 -8.31
C LYS A 182 -7.19 -11.33 -8.69
N ARG A 183 -8.14 -10.77 -9.44
CA ARG A 183 -8.10 -9.37 -9.92
C ARG A 183 -9.32 -8.61 -9.47
N TYR A 184 -9.10 -7.39 -8.97
CA TYR A 184 -10.15 -6.43 -8.66
C TYR A 184 -9.96 -5.22 -9.57
N GLY A 185 -10.78 -5.17 -10.63
CA GLY A 185 -10.74 -4.10 -11.62
C GLY A 185 -11.66 -2.92 -11.29
N PRO A 186 -11.54 -1.81 -12.05
CA PRO A 186 -12.36 -0.62 -11.92
C PRO A 186 -13.86 -0.85 -12.23
N PRO A 187 -14.76 0.01 -11.70
CA PRO A 187 -14.48 1.14 -10.81
C PRO A 187 -14.05 0.66 -9.41
N LEU A 188 -13.00 1.29 -8.87
CA LEU A 188 -12.43 0.96 -7.56
C LEU A 188 -12.78 2.01 -6.50
N THR A 189 -13.29 3.18 -6.91
CA THR A 189 -13.65 4.23 -5.97
C THR A 189 -14.72 3.76 -4.99
N GLY A 190 -14.47 4.02 -3.71
CA GLY A 190 -15.36 3.60 -2.63
C GLY A 190 -15.31 2.11 -2.31
N ARG A 191 -14.41 1.33 -2.93
CA ARG A 191 -14.14 -0.07 -2.57
C ARG A 191 -12.83 -0.18 -1.79
N ALA A 192 -12.66 -1.25 -1.04
CA ALA A 192 -11.39 -1.59 -0.42
C ALA A 192 -11.10 -3.09 -0.46
N VAL A 193 -9.85 -3.44 -0.71
CA VAL A 193 -9.34 -4.81 -0.56
C VAL A 193 -8.49 -4.87 0.69
N ILE A 194 -8.77 -5.84 1.55
CA ILE A 194 -8.11 -6.05 2.84
C ILE A 194 -7.45 -7.43 2.80
N SER A 195 -6.15 -7.52 3.01
CA SER A 195 -5.40 -8.79 2.93
C SER A 195 -4.11 -8.81 3.75
N ASP A 196 -3.57 -10.01 3.95
CA ASP A 196 -2.21 -10.25 4.48
C ASP A 196 -1.16 -10.00 3.39
N ASN A 197 -0.83 -8.74 3.14
CA ASN A 197 0.11 -8.35 2.10
C ASN A 197 1.57 -8.74 2.39
N ASP A 198 1.90 -9.07 3.65
CA ASP A 198 3.24 -9.53 4.05
C ASP A 198 3.52 -10.97 3.61
N ARG A 199 2.47 -11.71 3.26
CA ARG A 199 2.54 -13.12 2.83
C ARG A 199 1.91 -13.36 1.46
N VAL A 200 0.96 -12.54 1.04
CA VAL A 200 0.30 -12.63 -0.26
C VAL A 200 0.97 -11.70 -1.26
N PHE A 201 1.49 -12.29 -2.34
CA PHE A 201 2.00 -11.52 -3.46
C PHE A 201 0.89 -10.68 -4.07
N HIS A 202 1.17 -9.42 -4.36
CA HIS A 202 0.23 -8.49 -4.93
C HIS A 202 0.92 -7.46 -5.83
N ALA A 203 0.15 -6.87 -6.72
CA ALA A 203 0.60 -5.82 -7.63
C ALA A 203 -0.54 -4.85 -7.94
N VAL A 204 -0.19 -3.66 -8.38
CA VAL A 204 -1.12 -2.76 -9.09
C VAL A 204 -0.91 -2.89 -10.59
N GLY A 205 -1.98 -3.17 -11.33
CA GLY A 205 -1.96 -3.29 -12.78
C GLY A 205 -1.68 -1.95 -13.47
N ASP A 206 -1.26 -2.04 -14.74
CA ASP A 206 -0.84 -0.89 -15.54
C ASP A 206 -1.89 0.23 -15.60
N PHE A 207 -1.42 1.48 -15.53
CA PHE A 207 -2.21 2.67 -15.82
C PHE A 207 -1.69 3.27 -17.13
N ALA A 208 -2.49 3.24 -18.20
CA ALA A 208 -2.13 3.93 -19.44
C ALA A 208 -2.58 5.40 -19.39
N SER A 209 -1.72 6.32 -19.81
CA SER A 209 -2.08 7.75 -19.91
C SER A 209 -3.00 7.96 -21.12
N PRO A 210 -4.17 8.61 -20.96
CA PRO A 210 -4.93 9.09 -22.12
C PRO A 210 -4.33 10.35 -22.75
N HIS A 211 -3.31 10.97 -22.15
CA HIS A 211 -2.87 12.34 -22.47
C HIS A 211 -1.40 12.50 -22.89
N GLY A 212 -0.66 11.42 -23.13
CA GLY A 212 0.71 11.50 -23.64
C GLY A 212 1.67 10.48 -23.04
N PRO A 213 2.95 10.50 -23.44
CA PRO A 213 3.95 9.55 -22.92
C PRO A 213 4.17 9.73 -21.42
N ASP A 214 4.60 8.65 -20.76
CA ASP A 214 5.00 8.67 -19.36
C ASP A 214 6.16 9.67 -19.16
N PRO A 215 6.21 10.40 -18.04
CA PRO A 215 7.30 11.32 -17.74
C PRO A 215 8.63 10.57 -17.67
N SER A 216 9.64 11.06 -18.39
CA SER A 216 10.92 10.36 -18.59
C SER A 216 12.08 10.95 -17.79
N ASP A 217 11.89 12.09 -17.13
CA ASP A 217 12.89 12.86 -16.38
C ASP A 217 12.69 12.82 -14.86
N LEU A 218 11.97 11.80 -14.36
CA LEU A 218 11.71 11.64 -12.93
C LEU A 218 13.00 11.34 -12.15
N THR A 219 13.13 11.97 -10.98
CA THR A 219 14.22 11.75 -10.03
C THR A 219 13.66 11.31 -8.67
N PRO A 220 14.47 10.70 -7.78
CA PRO A 220 14.03 10.41 -6.41
C PRO A 220 13.61 11.65 -5.61
N THR A 221 14.01 12.85 -6.04
CA THR A 221 13.62 14.13 -5.41
C THR A 221 12.40 14.77 -6.07
N SER A 222 11.81 14.15 -7.10
CA SER A 222 10.59 14.65 -7.73
C SER A 222 9.42 14.62 -6.73
N GLU A 223 8.55 15.62 -6.86
CA GLU A 223 7.37 15.82 -6.01
C GLU A 223 6.14 16.03 -6.87
N VAL A 224 4.97 15.62 -6.36
CA VAL A 224 3.67 15.97 -6.92
C VAL A 224 2.95 16.91 -5.96
N HIS A 225 2.54 18.05 -6.51
CA HIS A 225 1.68 19.02 -5.85
C HIS A 225 0.29 19.01 -6.51
N VAL A 226 -0.74 19.23 -5.71
CA VAL A 226 -2.08 19.52 -6.24
C VAL A 226 -2.08 20.95 -6.80
N VAL A 227 -2.49 21.12 -8.05
CA VAL A 227 -2.58 22.42 -8.73
C VAL A 227 -4.06 22.80 -8.89
N GLY A 228 -4.51 23.83 -8.18
CA GLY A 228 -5.90 24.33 -8.17
C GLY A 228 -6.15 25.30 -7.01
N GLU A 229 -7.12 26.21 -7.15
CA GLU A 229 -7.33 27.34 -6.21
C GLU A 229 -7.74 26.88 -4.80
N ARG A 230 -7.12 27.51 -3.80
CA ARG A 230 -7.46 27.40 -2.37
C ARG A 230 -8.76 28.12 -2.05
#